data_AF-A0A844IB85-F1
#
_entry.id   AF-A0A844IB85-F1
#
_cell.length_a   1.000
_cell.length_b   1.000
_cell.length_c   1.000
_cell.angle_alpha   90.00
_cell.angle_beta   90.00
_cell.angle_gamma   90.00
#
_symmetry.space_group_name_H-M   'P 1'
#
loop_
_entity.id
_entity.type
_entity.pdbx_description
1 polymer ?
#
loop_
_entity_poly.entity_id
_entity_poly.type
_entity_poly.pdbx_seq_one_letter_code
_entity_poly.pdbx_strand_id
1 'polypeptide(L)'
;MLTPEEMTINTCRIIAGNGYPSMVSRQNNNSEVSRLEACLIDIERFGNVNHFFICIDSEDHSYTARFHELKSKLDDLKSGYNIDSSKTEIHIIIQHCCFETWALGNAEIPNEYPLLRSSKILSDFQAYYDVLVNDPEEMSCCPTGRTFSTKARFHKHYLQEYLGQFGLFYSKKNPKVVEDKKYLDALKKRCESMNHLSSLKLLLDIWDRIETL
;
A
#
# COMPACT_ATOMS: atom_id res chain seq x y z
N MET A 1 -21.22 6.28 2.49
CA MET A 1 -19.79 6.52 2.74
C MET A 1 -19.72 7.86 3.44
N LEU A 2 -19.09 7.95 4.61
CA LEU A 2 -19.01 9.20 5.39
C LEU A 2 -18.49 10.34 4.51
N THR A 3 -19.15 11.48 4.54
CA THR A 3 -18.63 12.73 3.97
C THR A 3 -17.65 13.39 4.94
N PRO A 4 -16.77 14.30 4.48
CA PRO A 4 -15.83 14.97 5.37
C PRO A 4 -16.51 15.65 6.55
N GLU A 5 -17.63 16.35 6.35
CA GLU A 5 -18.36 17.05 7.41
C GLU A 5 -18.99 16.12 8.45
N GLU A 6 -19.22 14.85 8.10
CA GLU A 6 -19.75 13.83 9.00
C GLU A 6 -18.66 13.15 9.84
N MET A 7 -17.37 13.42 9.57
CA MET A 7 -16.29 12.82 10.34
C MET A 7 -16.27 13.36 11.77
N THR A 8 -16.38 12.43 12.72
CA THR A 8 -16.30 12.68 14.16
C THR A 8 -15.11 11.93 14.77
N ILE A 9 -15.01 11.96 16.10
CA ILE A 9 -14.02 11.18 16.86
C ILE A 9 -14.09 9.70 16.46
N ASN A 10 -12.92 9.08 16.29
CA ASN A 10 -12.75 7.66 15.95
C ASN A 10 -13.46 7.23 14.65
N THR A 11 -13.60 8.14 13.69
CA THR A 11 -14.09 7.81 12.35
C THR A 11 -12.96 7.78 11.33
N CYS A 12 -13.10 6.91 10.33
CA CYS A 12 -12.15 6.78 9.23
C CYS A 12 -12.89 6.84 7.89
N ARG A 13 -12.26 7.47 6.91
CA ARG A 13 -12.73 7.55 5.53
C ARG A 13 -11.57 7.20 4.58
N ILE A 14 -11.82 6.28 3.66
CA ILE A 14 -10.83 5.85 2.65
C ILE A 14 -11.28 6.35 1.29
N ILE A 15 -10.48 7.19 0.62
CA ILE A 15 -10.80 7.71 -0.71
C ILE A 15 -9.95 7.00 -1.74
N ALA A 16 -10.58 6.44 -2.78
CA ALA A 16 -9.85 5.81 -3.87
C ALA A 16 -9.10 6.86 -4.69
N GLY A 17 -7.77 6.70 -4.81
CA GLY A 17 -6.89 7.58 -5.58
C GLY A 17 -7.06 7.48 -7.10
N ASN A 18 -7.57 6.36 -7.62
CA ASN A 18 -7.77 6.08 -9.05
C ASN A 18 -6.49 6.24 -9.90
N GLY A 19 -5.37 5.79 -9.34
CA GLY A 19 -4.05 5.86 -9.98
C GLY A 19 -3.35 7.20 -9.75
N TYR A 20 -2.02 7.18 -9.84
CA TYR A 20 -1.20 8.32 -9.48
C TYR A 20 -1.52 9.62 -10.24
N PRO A 21 -1.69 9.62 -11.58
CA PRO A 21 -2.00 10.85 -12.31
C PRO A 21 -3.29 11.53 -11.80
N SER A 22 -4.31 10.75 -11.49
CA SER A 22 -5.59 11.24 -10.96
C SER A 22 -5.47 11.84 -9.56
N MET A 23 -4.48 11.37 -8.80
CA MET A 23 -4.25 11.80 -7.42
C MET A 23 -3.67 13.21 -7.39
N VAL A 24 -2.68 13.50 -8.24
CA VAL A 24 -1.87 14.73 -8.16
C VAL A 24 -2.07 15.70 -9.32
N SER A 25 -2.72 15.28 -10.40
CA SER A 25 -2.98 16.13 -11.58
C SER A 25 -4.46 16.38 -11.75
N ARG A 26 -4.80 17.56 -12.30
CA ARG A 26 -6.16 17.86 -12.76
C ARG A 26 -6.49 16.90 -13.90
N GLN A 27 -7.61 16.19 -13.80
CA GLN A 27 -8.07 15.36 -14.91
C GLN A 27 -8.76 16.23 -15.96
N ASN A 28 -8.64 15.86 -17.23
CA ASN A 28 -9.38 16.48 -18.35
C ASN A 28 -10.91 16.27 -18.28
N ASN A 29 -11.41 15.70 -17.19
CA ASN A 29 -12.80 15.30 -16.98
C ASN A 29 -13.42 16.17 -15.87
N ASN A 30 -13.83 17.39 -16.21
CA ASN A 30 -14.71 18.30 -15.43
C ASN A 30 -14.38 18.63 -13.95
N SER A 31 -13.27 18.16 -13.37
CA SER A 31 -12.86 18.55 -12.02
C SER A 31 -11.78 19.63 -12.08
N GLU A 32 -12.03 20.77 -11.44
CA GLU A 32 -11.12 21.92 -11.41
C GLU A 32 -9.83 21.63 -10.63
N VAL A 33 -9.86 20.64 -9.73
CA VAL A 33 -8.79 20.31 -8.80
C VAL A 33 -8.42 18.83 -8.86
N SER A 34 -7.21 18.48 -8.42
CA SER A 34 -6.80 17.07 -8.25
C SER A 34 -7.51 16.43 -7.05
N ARG A 35 -7.48 15.10 -6.93
CA ARG A 35 -8.07 14.41 -5.75
C ARG A 35 -7.36 14.77 -4.45
N LEU A 36 -6.03 14.88 -4.49
CA LEU A 36 -5.25 15.29 -3.32
C LEU A 36 -5.62 16.71 -2.90
N GLU A 37 -5.74 17.63 -3.87
CA GLU A 37 -6.16 19.00 -3.63
C GLU A 37 -7.58 19.09 -3.06
N ALA A 38 -8.52 18.30 -3.57
CA ALA A 38 -9.87 18.21 -3.00
C ALA A 38 -9.86 17.78 -1.51
N CYS A 39 -8.97 16.86 -1.13
CA CYS A 39 -8.83 16.46 0.27
C CYS A 39 -8.26 17.59 1.14
N LEU A 40 -7.32 18.39 0.62
CA LEU A 40 -6.78 19.54 1.35
C LEU A 40 -7.85 20.62 1.57
N ILE A 41 -8.69 20.86 0.56
CA ILE A 41 -9.85 21.77 0.68
C ILE A 41 -10.80 21.29 1.78
N ASP A 42 -11.13 20.00 1.80
CA ASP A 42 -12.02 19.42 2.82
C ASP A 42 -11.40 19.55 4.23
N ILE A 43 -10.10 19.26 4.37
CA ILE A 43 -9.38 19.37 5.65
C ILE A 43 -9.40 20.81 6.16
N GLU A 44 -9.07 21.79 5.32
CA GLU A 44 -9.11 23.21 5.69
C GLU A 44 -10.52 23.64 6.08
N ARG A 45 -11.52 23.25 5.28
CA ARG A 45 -12.90 23.68 5.44
C ARG A 45 -13.55 23.17 6.71
N PHE A 46 -13.34 21.90 7.05
CA PHE A 46 -14.05 21.25 8.16
C PHE A 46 -13.21 21.15 9.43
N GLY A 47 -11.88 21.12 9.32
CA GLY A 47 -10.97 21.13 10.48
C GLY A 47 -11.14 19.96 11.45
N ASN A 48 -11.79 18.87 11.01
CA ASN A 48 -12.14 17.69 11.81
C ASN A 48 -11.30 16.45 11.47
N VAL A 49 -10.21 16.62 10.72
CA VAL A 49 -9.29 15.54 10.33
C VAL A 49 -7.99 15.68 11.11
N ASN A 50 -7.73 14.79 12.06
CA ASN A 50 -6.48 14.81 12.83
C ASN A 50 -5.30 14.17 12.08
N HIS A 51 -5.57 13.14 11.29
CA HIS A 51 -4.55 12.44 10.53
C HIS A 51 -5.01 12.23 9.09
N PHE A 52 -4.19 12.65 8.13
CA PHE A 52 -4.43 12.47 6.70
C PHE A 52 -3.35 11.60 6.09
N PHE A 53 -3.72 10.39 5.66
CA PHE A 53 -2.80 9.43 5.06
C PHE A 53 -2.88 9.46 3.53
N ILE A 54 -1.72 9.61 2.88
CA ILE A 54 -1.56 9.53 1.43
C ILE A 54 -0.80 8.24 1.12
N CYS A 55 -1.52 7.19 0.77
CA CYS A 55 -0.95 5.88 0.46
C CYS A 55 -0.81 5.70 -1.06
N ILE A 56 0.40 5.41 -1.54
CA ILE A 56 0.68 5.24 -2.97
C ILE A 56 1.73 4.17 -3.22
N ASP A 57 1.58 3.37 -4.29
CA ASP A 57 2.65 2.50 -4.75
C ASP A 57 3.86 3.27 -5.31
N SER A 58 5.05 2.65 -5.27
CA SER A 58 6.22 3.19 -5.97
C SER A 58 6.36 2.68 -7.40
N GLU A 59 5.70 1.56 -7.72
CA GLU A 59 5.81 0.84 -8.98
C GLU A 59 7.29 0.58 -9.34
N ASP A 60 7.75 1.08 -10.50
CA ASP A 60 9.12 0.92 -10.97
C ASP A 60 10.08 2.00 -10.41
N HIS A 61 9.60 2.94 -9.59
CA HIS A 61 10.45 3.92 -8.91
C HIS A 61 10.99 3.37 -7.59
N SER A 62 12.14 3.87 -7.16
CA SER A 62 12.61 3.67 -5.80
C SER A 62 11.67 4.34 -4.80
N TYR A 63 11.67 3.86 -3.56
CA TYR A 63 10.94 4.47 -2.44
C TYR A 63 11.22 5.98 -2.37
N THR A 64 12.50 6.36 -2.30
CA THR A 64 12.96 7.74 -2.13
C THR A 64 12.54 8.64 -3.29
N ALA A 65 12.63 8.15 -4.54
CA ALA A 65 12.22 8.93 -5.69
C ALA A 65 10.71 9.23 -5.66
N ARG A 66 9.87 8.21 -5.39
CA ARG A 66 8.42 8.41 -5.30
C ARG A 66 8.03 9.29 -4.12
N PHE A 67 8.70 9.14 -2.97
CA PHE A 67 8.48 9.98 -1.81
C PHE A 67 8.77 11.45 -2.11
N HIS A 68 9.93 11.77 -2.69
CA HIS A 68 10.29 13.16 -3.03
C HIS A 68 9.35 13.76 -4.07
N GLU A 69 8.96 12.98 -5.08
CA GLU A 69 8.03 13.42 -6.11
C GLU A 69 6.67 13.81 -5.51
N LEU A 70 6.09 12.92 -4.68
CA LEU A 70 4.82 13.18 -4.01
C LEU A 70 4.93 14.33 -3.00
N LYS A 71 6.03 14.39 -2.25
CA LYS A 71 6.27 15.45 -1.27
C LYS A 71 6.35 16.82 -1.95
N SER A 72 7.09 16.93 -3.05
CA SER A 72 7.16 18.16 -3.86
C SER A 72 5.78 18.60 -4.31
N LYS A 73 4.99 17.70 -4.89
CA LYS A 73 3.62 17.99 -5.36
C LYS A 73 2.68 18.39 -4.22
N LEU A 74 2.80 17.71 -3.07
CA LEU A 74 2.01 18.05 -1.89
C LEU A 74 2.36 19.44 -1.38
N ASP A 75 3.65 19.78 -1.31
CA ASP A 75 4.10 21.09 -0.83
C ASP A 75 3.65 22.21 -1.78
N ASP A 76 3.71 21.99 -3.10
CA ASP A 76 3.16 22.90 -4.11
C ASP A 76 1.65 23.14 -3.89
N LEU A 77 0.87 22.08 -3.72
CA LEU A 77 -0.58 22.18 -3.49
C LEU A 77 -0.89 22.87 -2.15
N LYS A 78 -0.20 22.49 -1.06
CA LYS A 78 -0.41 23.05 0.27
C LYS A 78 -0.13 24.55 0.34
N SER A 79 0.73 25.08 -0.53
CA SER A 79 0.99 26.53 -0.57
C SER A 79 -0.26 27.38 -0.83
N GLY A 80 -1.32 26.79 -1.42
CA GLY A 80 -2.60 27.44 -1.67
C GLY A 80 -3.62 27.35 -0.53
N TYR A 81 -3.33 26.62 0.56
CA TYR A 81 -4.30 26.30 1.62
C TYR A 81 -3.69 26.45 3.02
N ASN A 82 -4.46 26.93 3.99
CA ASN A 82 -4.03 27.12 5.36
C ASN A 82 -4.32 25.88 6.22
N ILE A 83 -3.51 24.83 6.04
CA ILE A 83 -3.61 23.60 6.84
C ILE A 83 -2.86 23.77 8.16
N ASP A 84 -3.60 23.80 9.27
CA ASP A 84 -3.05 23.90 10.63
C ASP A 84 -2.34 22.60 11.03
N SER A 85 -1.01 22.61 10.97
CA SER A 85 -0.17 21.47 11.34
C SER A 85 -0.22 21.11 12.83
N SER A 86 -0.77 21.98 13.69
CA SER A 86 -1.02 21.65 15.10
C SER A 86 -2.29 20.80 15.29
N LYS A 87 -3.17 20.76 14.28
CA LYS A 87 -4.44 20.00 14.31
C LYS A 87 -4.43 18.78 13.39
N THR A 88 -3.80 18.89 12.22
CA THR A 88 -3.78 17.84 11.20
C THR A 88 -2.34 17.42 10.88
N GLU A 89 -2.03 16.16 11.15
CA GLU A 89 -0.79 15.52 10.72
C GLU A 89 -0.99 14.85 9.36
N ILE A 90 -0.12 15.14 8.38
CA ILE A 90 -0.16 14.52 7.05
C ILE A 90 0.94 13.47 6.93
N HIS A 91 0.56 12.26 6.56
CA HIS A 91 1.42 11.09 6.45
C HIS A 91 1.54 10.65 4.99
N ILE A 92 2.77 10.57 4.47
CA ILE A 92 3.03 9.98 3.14
C ILE A 92 3.51 8.55 3.33
N ILE A 93 2.79 7.60 2.75
CA ILE A 93 3.06 6.17 2.85
C ILE A 93 3.29 5.60 1.46
N ILE A 94 4.54 5.28 1.14
CA ILE A 94 4.89 4.64 -0.12
C ILE A 94 4.81 3.13 0.05
N GLN A 95 4.00 2.43 -0.74
CA GLN A 95 3.93 0.98 -0.79
C GLN A 95 5.03 0.48 -1.73
N HIS A 96 6.16 0.00 -1.20
CA HIS A 96 7.30 -0.37 -2.03
C HIS A 96 7.29 -1.87 -2.40
N CYS A 97 7.13 -2.29 -3.65
CA CYS A 97 6.76 -1.53 -4.85
C CYS A 97 5.25 -1.37 -5.10
N CYS A 98 4.40 -2.19 -4.46
CA CYS A 98 2.94 -2.11 -4.52
C CYS A 98 2.32 -2.87 -3.33
N PHE A 99 1.00 -2.77 -3.14
CA PHE A 99 0.30 -3.50 -2.08
C PHE A 99 0.50 -5.02 -2.12
N GLU A 100 0.51 -5.64 -3.31
CA GLU A 100 0.76 -7.08 -3.43
C GLU A 100 2.15 -7.50 -2.92
N THR A 101 3.12 -6.58 -2.90
CA THR A 101 4.43 -6.82 -2.28
C THR A 101 4.32 -7.01 -0.78
N TRP A 102 3.53 -6.17 -0.10
CA TRP A 102 3.25 -6.34 1.32
C TRP A 102 2.55 -7.68 1.56
N ALA A 103 1.54 -8.00 0.75
CA ALA A 103 0.82 -9.26 0.88
C ALA A 103 1.73 -10.50 0.70
N LEU A 104 2.72 -10.46 -0.20
CA LEU A 104 3.70 -11.52 -0.37
C LEU A 104 4.54 -11.80 0.89
N GLY A 105 4.60 -10.85 1.82
CA GLY A 105 5.36 -10.98 3.05
C GLY A 105 4.82 -12.01 4.03
N ASN A 106 3.59 -12.52 3.87
CA ASN A 106 3.08 -13.52 4.81
C ASN A 106 3.79 -14.87 4.61
N ALA A 107 4.79 -15.15 5.46
CA ALA A 107 5.55 -16.39 5.47
C ALA A 107 4.93 -17.50 6.33
N GLU A 108 3.78 -17.24 6.99
CA GLU A 108 3.12 -18.22 7.87
C GLU A 108 2.12 -19.12 7.12
N ILE A 109 1.73 -18.76 5.89
CA ILE A 109 0.79 -19.55 5.09
C ILE A 109 1.18 -21.04 4.99
N PRO A 110 2.45 -21.42 4.76
CA PRO A 110 2.83 -22.84 4.69
C PRO A 110 2.69 -23.60 6.01
N ASN A 111 2.68 -22.90 7.15
CA ASN A 111 2.47 -23.49 8.47
C ASN A 111 0.98 -23.65 8.79
N GLU A 112 0.14 -22.76 8.26
CA GLU A 112 -1.28 -22.70 8.56
C GLU A 112 -2.15 -23.53 7.60
N TYR A 113 -1.72 -23.70 6.36
CA TYR A 113 -2.52 -24.32 5.30
C TYR A 113 -1.79 -25.53 4.69
N PRO A 114 -2.51 -26.64 4.41
CA PRO A 114 -1.91 -27.78 3.74
C PRO A 114 -1.58 -27.44 2.29
N LEU A 115 -0.50 -28.05 1.79
CA LEU A 115 -0.15 -27.98 0.38
C LEU A 115 -1.22 -28.69 -0.46
N LEU A 116 -1.90 -27.97 -1.36
CA LEU A 116 -2.96 -28.56 -2.19
C LEU A 116 -2.56 -28.79 -3.65
N ARG A 117 -1.62 -27.99 -4.18
CA ARG A 117 -1.14 -28.13 -5.56
C ARG A 117 0.35 -27.80 -5.67
N SER A 118 1.04 -28.43 -6.61
CA SER A 118 2.35 -27.97 -7.06
C SER A 118 2.17 -27.04 -8.26
N SER A 119 2.95 -25.95 -8.32
CA SER A 119 2.98 -25.03 -9.46
C SER A 119 4.41 -24.87 -9.92
N LYS A 120 4.71 -25.29 -11.15
CA LYS A 120 6.02 -25.07 -11.77
C LYS A 120 6.34 -23.58 -11.88
N ILE A 121 5.32 -22.75 -12.14
CA ILE A 121 5.47 -21.30 -12.21
C ILE A 121 5.93 -20.75 -10.86
N LEU A 122 5.28 -21.18 -9.77
CA LEU A 122 5.70 -20.80 -8.42
C LEU A 122 7.10 -21.29 -8.10
N SER A 123 7.45 -22.53 -8.46
CA SER A 123 8.81 -23.06 -8.26
C SER A 123 9.86 -22.22 -8.98
N ASP A 124 9.59 -21.77 -10.21
CA ASP A 124 10.49 -20.87 -10.94
C ASP A 124 10.60 -19.50 -10.25
N PHE A 125 9.50 -18.98 -9.69
CA PHE A 125 9.51 -17.72 -8.94
C PHE A 125 10.28 -17.83 -7.62
N GLN A 126 10.11 -18.92 -6.87
CA GLN A 126 10.84 -19.19 -5.63
C GLN A 126 12.33 -19.41 -5.89
N ALA A 127 12.68 -20.12 -6.96
CA ALA A 127 14.07 -20.31 -7.37
C ALA A 127 14.74 -18.98 -7.76
N TYR A 128 13.98 -18.04 -8.31
CA TYR A 128 14.44 -16.69 -8.62
C TYR A 128 14.54 -15.81 -7.38
N TYR A 129 13.49 -15.80 -6.55
CA TYR A 129 13.39 -15.00 -5.35
C TYR A 129 12.44 -15.65 -4.35
N ASP A 130 12.98 -16.26 -3.29
CA ASP A 130 12.16 -16.89 -2.26
C ASP A 130 11.66 -15.84 -1.25
N VAL A 131 10.37 -15.52 -1.34
CA VAL A 131 9.71 -14.53 -0.47
C VAL A 131 9.51 -15.04 0.97
N LEU A 132 9.68 -16.34 1.23
CA LEU A 132 9.60 -16.86 2.60
C LEU A 132 10.80 -16.43 3.44
N VAL A 133 11.96 -16.24 2.80
CA VAL A 133 13.22 -15.90 3.50
C VAL A 133 13.77 -14.52 3.15
N ASN A 134 13.45 -13.98 1.97
CA ASN A 134 13.95 -12.67 1.52
C ASN A 134 12.84 -11.60 1.57
N ASP A 135 13.20 -10.33 1.77
CA ASP A 135 12.24 -9.21 1.82
C ASP A 135 11.55 -8.98 0.45
N PRO A 136 10.22 -9.14 0.33
CA PRO A 136 9.53 -8.87 -0.93
C PRO A 136 9.74 -7.44 -1.49
N GLU A 137 10.03 -6.44 -0.65
CA GLU A 137 10.28 -5.06 -1.11
C GLU A 137 11.57 -4.95 -1.94
N GLU A 138 12.57 -5.77 -1.62
CA GLU A 138 13.88 -5.85 -2.29
C GLU A 138 13.86 -6.76 -3.53
N MET A 139 12.74 -7.45 -3.78
CA MET A 139 12.59 -8.29 -4.98
C MET A 139 12.69 -7.40 -6.21
N SER A 140 13.60 -7.72 -7.14
CA SER A 140 13.77 -6.96 -8.38
C SER A 140 12.74 -7.37 -9.45
N CYS A 141 12.87 -6.87 -10.67
CA CYS A 141 11.94 -7.18 -11.77
C CYS A 141 11.94 -8.68 -12.13
N CYS A 142 10.96 -9.11 -12.93
CA CYS A 142 10.72 -10.52 -13.26
C CYS A 142 11.98 -11.35 -13.62
N PRO A 143 12.03 -12.66 -13.27
CA PRO A 143 13.07 -13.58 -13.72
C PRO A 143 13.30 -13.56 -15.23
N THR A 144 14.56 -13.77 -15.63
CA THR A 144 14.98 -13.91 -17.03
C THR A 144 14.16 -14.99 -17.73
N GLY A 145 13.58 -14.67 -18.90
CA GLY A 145 12.79 -15.61 -19.71
C GLY A 145 11.28 -15.57 -19.50
N ARG A 146 10.78 -14.71 -18.59
CA ARG A 146 9.36 -14.38 -18.47
C ARG A 146 9.17 -12.88 -18.66
N THR A 147 8.07 -12.48 -19.30
CA THR A 147 7.79 -11.07 -19.61
C THR A 147 6.55 -10.59 -18.87
N PHE A 148 6.75 -9.67 -17.92
CA PHE A 148 5.68 -8.87 -17.32
C PHE A 148 5.89 -7.42 -17.73
N SER A 149 4.81 -6.71 -18.01
CA SER A 149 4.92 -5.32 -18.47
C SER A 149 5.34 -4.35 -17.35
N THR A 150 5.19 -4.74 -16.07
CA THR A 150 5.59 -3.93 -14.90
C THR A 150 5.99 -4.83 -13.73
N LYS A 151 6.79 -4.32 -12.80
CA LYS A 151 7.16 -5.01 -11.55
C LYS A 151 5.93 -5.39 -10.72
N ALA A 152 4.98 -4.48 -10.57
CA ALA A 152 3.74 -4.72 -9.82
C ALA A 152 2.89 -5.89 -10.39
N ARG A 153 2.86 -6.07 -11.71
CA ARG A 153 2.17 -7.22 -12.33
C ARG A 153 2.84 -8.54 -12.00
N PHE A 154 4.17 -8.57 -11.94
CA PHE A 154 4.91 -9.74 -11.52
C PHE A 154 4.61 -10.08 -10.06
N HIS A 155 4.69 -9.11 -9.15
CA HIS A 155 4.42 -9.32 -7.71
C HIS A 155 3.00 -9.84 -7.47
N LYS A 156 2.00 -9.26 -8.17
CA LYS A 156 0.63 -9.77 -8.13
C LYS A 156 0.53 -11.22 -8.60
N HIS A 157 1.20 -11.57 -9.70
CA HIS A 157 1.12 -12.92 -10.23
C HIS A 157 1.85 -13.92 -9.32
N TYR A 158 2.98 -13.53 -8.73
CA TYR A 158 3.64 -14.32 -7.69
C TYR A 158 2.68 -14.56 -6.52
N LEU A 159 2.03 -13.52 -5.99
CA LEU A 159 1.07 -13.67 -4.89
C LEU A 159 -0.05 -14.66 -5.23
N GLN A 160 -0.58 -14.59 -6.45
CA GLN A 160 -1.63 -15.51 -6.91
C GLN A 160 -1.16 -16.96 -7.02
N GLU A 161 0.05 -17.19 -7.53
CA GLU A 161 0.64 -18.52 -7.61
C GLU A 161 0.93 -19.08 -6.22
N TYR A 162 1.50 -18.26 -5.33
CA TYR A 162 1.83 -18.59 -3.94
C TYR A 162 0.58 -18.96 -3.16
N LEU A 163 -0.41 -18.07 -3.08
CA LEU A 163 -1.66 -18.34 -2.34
C LEU A 163 -2.41 -19.53 -2.91
N GLY A 164 -2.48 -19.65 -4.24
CA GLY A 164 -3.20 -20.74 -4.86
C GLY A 164 -2.56 -22.12 -4.60
N GLN A 165 -1.25 -22.18 -4.28
CA GLN A 165 -0.59 -23.41 -3.83
C GLN A 165 -1.28 -24.05 -2.62
N PHE A 166 -1.89 -23.21 -1.78
CA PHE A 166 -2.61 -23.56 -0.55
C PHE A 166 -4.13 -23.47 -0.70
N GLY A 167 -4.65 -23.38 -1.94
CA GLY A 167 -6.09 -23.24 -2.21
C GLY A 167 -6.67 -21.87 -1.90
N LEU A 168 -5.82 -20.87 -1.66
CA LEU A 168 -6.23 -19.50 -1.39
C LEU A 168 -6.29 -18.69 -2.70
N PHE A 169 -7.21 -17.73 -2.77
CA PHE A 169 -7.44 -16.96 -3.99
C PHE A 169 -7.38 -15.46 -3.73
N TYR A 170 -6.58 -14.76 -4.53
CA TYR A 170 -6.47 -13.31 -4.51
C TYR A 170 -6.77 -12.68 -5.86
N SER A 171 -7.58 -11.63 -5.84
CA SER A 171 -7.67 -10.66 -6.92
C SER A 171 -8.00 -9.28 -6.36
N LYS A 172 -7.69 -8.21 -7.10
CA LYS A 172 -8.07 -6.84 -6.69
C LYS A 172 -9.58 -6.66 -6.48
N LYS A 173 -10.41 -7.49 -7.12
CA LYS A 173 -11.88 -7.48 -6.95
C LYS A 173 -12.36 -8.35 -5.79
N ASN A 174 -11.51 -9.24 -5.30
CA ASN A 174 -11.80 -10.16 -4.20
C ASN A 174 -10.52 -10.36 -3.37
N PRO A 175 -10.14 -9.36 -2.54
CA PRO A 175 -8.92 -9.42 -1.74
C PRO A 175 -9.13 -10.11 -0.38
N LYS A 176 -10.30 -10.72 -0.12
CA LYS A 176 -10.70 -11.29 1.18
C LYS A 176 -9.62 -12.05 1.94
N VAL A 177 -8.79 -12.85 1.26
CA VAL A 177 -7.71 -13.61 1.90
C VAL A 177 -6.70 -12.72 2.64
N VAL A 178 -6.40 -11.54 2.11
CA VAL A 178 -5.45 -10.59 2.71
C VAL A 178 -6.11 -9.55 3.61
N GLU A 179 -7.45 -9.58 3.72
CA GLU A 179 -8.22 -8.74 4.67
C GLU A 179 -8.30 -9.39 6.06
N ASP A 180 -7.91 -10.66 6.19
CA ASP A 180 -8.01 -11.41 7.44
C ASP A 180 -7.03 -10.90 8.51
N LYS A 181 -7.49 -10.85 9.77
CA LYS A 181 -6.68 -10.39 10.89
C LYS A 181 -5.41 -11.22 11.06
N LYS A 182 -5.47 -12.54 10.91
CA LYS A 182 -4.28 -13.40 11.03
C LYS A 182 -3.28 -13.10 9.93
N TYR A 183 -3.74 -12.74 8.74
CA TYR A 183 -2.87 -12.31 7.66
C TYR A 183 -2.11 -11.04 8.06
N LEU A 184 -2.82 -10.05 8.62
CA LEU A 184 -2.19 -8.82 9.14
C LEU A 184 -1.22 -9.12 10.28
N ASP A 185 -1.59 -9.98 11.23
CA ASP A 185 -0.74 -10.37 12.36
C ASP A 185 0.56 -11.04 11.87
N ALA A 186 0.48 -11.89 10.84
CA ALA A 186 1.65 -12.51 10.22
C ALA A 186 2.57 -11.48 9.54
N LEU A 187 2.00 -10.45 8.90
CA LEU A 187 2.78 -9.35 8.33
C LEU A 187 3.46 -8.51 9.44
N LYS A 188 2.73 -8.16 10.52
CA LYS A 188 3.29 -7.48 11.69
C LYS A 188 4.48 -8.26 12.26
N LYS A 189 4.30 -9.56 12.49
CA LYS A 189 5.35 -10.46 12.97
C LYS A 189 6.58 -10.41 12.08
N ARG A 190 6.43 -10.43 10.75
CA ARG A 190 7.55 -10.36 9.81
C ARG A 190 8.29 -9.02 9.88
N CYS A 191 7.56 -7.90 9.95
CA CYS A 191 8.16 -6.58 10.12
C CYS A 191 9.07 -6.53 11.35
N GLU A 192 8.63 -7.13 12.46
CA GLU A 192 9.35 -7.14 13.73
C GLU A 192 10.50 -8.15 13.76
N SER A 193 10.26 -9.38 13.31
CA SER A 193 11.22 -10.49 13.50
C SER A 193 12.31 -10.53 12.44
N MET A 194 12.03 -10.06 11.22
CA MET A 194 12.97 -10.12 10.10
C MET A 194 13.45 -8.74 9.64
N ASN A 195 12.89 -7.65 10.18
CA ASN A 195 13.16 -6.29 9.71
C ASN A 195 12.89 -6.13 8.19
N HIS A 196 11.88 -6.84 7.70
CA HIS A 196 11.40 -6.78 6.31
C HIS A 196 10.21 -5.82 6.18
N LEU A 197 9.79 -5.55 4.95
CA LEU A 197 8.60 -4.73 4.66
C LEU A 197 8.66 -3.35 5.33
N SER A 198 9.83 -2.71 5.23
CA SER A 198 10.11 -1.42 5.86
C SER A 198 9.02 -0.37 5.61
N SER A 199 8.44 -0.37 4.40
CA SER A 199 7.43 0.61 4.03
C SER A 199 6.04 0.31 4.64
N LEU A 200 5.71 -0.97 4.87
CA LEU A 200 4.55 -1.35 5.68
C LEU A 200 4.80 -1.04 7.16
N LYS A 201 6.00 -1.33 7.67
CA LYS A 201 6.35 -1.07 9.07
C LYS A 201 6.14 0.40 9.45
N LEU A 202 6.51 1.33 8.58
CA LEU A 202 6.25 2.76 8.79
C LEU A 202 4.77 3.06 9.03
N LEU A 203 3.87 2.47 8.23
CA LEU A 203 2.43 2.65 8.40
C LEU A 203 1.93 2.10 9.74
N LEU A 204 2.37 0.89 10.10
CA LEU A 204 1.98 0.21 11.33
C LEU A 204 2.47 0.99 12.56
N ASP A 205 3.72 1.44 12.55
CA ASP A 205 4.31 2.20 13.66
C ASP A 205 3.56 3.53 13.88
N ILE A 206 3.07 4.18 12.81
CA ILE A 206 2.23 5.38 12.91
C ILE A 206 0.87 5.04 13.50
N TRP A 207 0.22 3.95 13.05
CA TRP A 207 -1.08 3.54 13.57
C TRP A 207 -1.04 3.15 15.04
N ASP A 208 -0.03 2.39 15.47
CA ASP A 208 0.13 2.00 16.87
C ASP A 208 0.39 3.24 17.76
N ARG A 209 1.08 4.26 17.23
CA ARG A 209 1.25 5.56 17.92
C ARG A 209 -0.07 6.34 18.04
N ILE A 210 -0.95 6.25 17.05
CA ILE A 210 -2.26 6.94 17.09
C ILE A 210 -3.23 6.23 18.04
N GLU A 211 -3.22 4.90 18.09
CA GLU A 211 -4.07 4.12 19.01
C GLU A 211 -3.74 4.37 20.49
N THR A 212 -2.50 4.79 20.77
CA THR A 212 -2.02 5.06 22.13
C THR A 212 -2.20 6.51 22.60
N LEU A 213 -2.76 7.39 21.75
CA LEU A 213 -3.11 8.79 22.07
C LEU A 213 -4.57 8.93 22.53
#